data_AF-A0A2E7QQV6-F1
#
_entry.id   AF-A0A2E7QQV6-F1
#
_cell.length_a   1.000
_cell.length_b   1.000
_cell.length_c   1.000
_cell.angle_alpha   90.00
_cell.angle_beta   90.00
_cell.angle_gamma   90.00
#
_symmetry.space_group_name_H-M   'P 1'
#
loop_
_entity.id
_entity.type
_entity.pdbx_description
1 polymer ?
#
loop_
_entity_poly.entity_id
_entity_poly.type
_entity_poly.pdbx_seq_one_letter_code
_entity_poly.pdbx_strand_id
1 'polypeptide(L)'
;MTAIITEKFRQHNSAQFQESFSEASANTYYLFIGKSTPFTTGTSGGSDGSPPTPSDSIGQEFYVWDDMLAGKKISSSYVSYAIPRRNWTNGTTYDQYDHMVNSSNTSTSGATNLYDSTFYFMTTDYRVYKVLDNNSGTGYSGSSPTSESTAPFELGGYVLQYIYTMSASEVEKYLSTDFMPVSTDSTVSSAATDGSIVSLKVTAGSGYTDGTYYAAVYGDGTSQGTSSGAIVRITVSSGVIAGFGLTAGADTTVHDAGAGYTYGTVNLASGYTFSDSSLASASAMGGSGGSVEIFVSPKGGHGYDAVSELGGHYVVLNATMAQAENDDITTENDFRRVGLVVDPYNYGTTTVASSSTIRQTYAMHLTTVSGTFDVDERLTQESTGAIGKVVEWDSSLNIIYYQQERFGDYGTNGTTGAYVAFSGANQITGATSGATGTPDAGSDSAVTLAGGTTLTFSDGYANPDLEPDSGKIIYLENRKPISRSSDQTEDIKLIVEF
;
A
#
# COMPACT_ATOMS: atom_id res chain seq x y z
N MET A 1 -5.71 18.04 28.01
CA MET A 1 -5.46 16.59 27.92
C MET A 1 -4.67 16.37 26.64
N THR A 2 -3.56 15.64 26.69
CA THR A 2 -2.70 15.35 25.53
C THR A 2 -2.67 13.84 25.33
N ALA A 3 -2.87 13.37 24.10
CA ALA A 3 -2.88 11.97 23.73
C ALA A 3 -2.34 11.81 22.30
N ILE A 4 -1.81 10.63 21.99
CA ILE A 4 -1.35 10.25 20.65
C ILE A 4 -1.92 8.86 20.30
N ILE A 5 -2.11 8.60 19.00
CA ILE A 5 -2.28 7.24 18.48
C ILE A 5 -0.88 6.71 18.21
N THR A 6 -0.48 5.67 18.91
CA THR A 6 0.85 5.07 18.75
C THR A 6 0.93 4.30 17.44
N GLU A 7 2.12 4.21 16.86
CA GLU A 7 2.39 3.36 15.69
C GLU A 7 1.90 1.91 15.88
N LYS A 8 2.01 1.36 17.09
CA LYS A 8 1.56 0.00 17.39
C LYS A 8 0.04 -0.20 17.23
N PHE A 9 -0.76 0.85 17.40
CA PHE A 9 -2.20 0.78 17.14
C PHE A 9 -2.48 0.72 15.63
N ARG A 10 -1.76 1.54 14.85
CA ARG A 10 -1.83 1.54 13.38
C ARG A 10 -1.41 0.17 12.80
N GLN A 11 -0.28 -0.35 13.26
CA GLN A 11 0.24 -1.68 12.89
C GLN A 11 -0.72 -2.81 13.29
N HIS A 12 -1.40 -2.70 14.44
CA HIS A 12 -2.38 -3.70 14.84
C HIS A 12 -3.58 -3.74 13.87
N ASN A 13 -4.11 -2.58 13.49
CA ASN A 13 -5.24 -2.51 12.56
C ASN A 13 -4.84 -2.94 11.14
N SER A 14 -3.67 -2.53 10.65
CA SER A 14 -3.18 -2.95 9.34
C SER A 14 -2.95 -4.46 9.29
N ALA A 15 -2.47 -5.07 10.39
CA ALA A 15 -2.32 -6.51 10.48
C ALA A 15 -3.66 -7.25 10.44
N GLN A 16 -4.67 -6.78 11.18
CA GLN A 16 -6.00 -7.37 11.11
C GLN A 16 -6.60 -7.27 9.69
N PHE A 17 -6.40 -6.14 9.01
CA PHE A 17 -6.85 -5.99 7.63
C PHE A 17 -6.10 -6.93 6.68
N GLN A 18 -4.78 -7.09 6.80
CA GLN A 18 -4.04 -8.02 5.97
C GLN A 18 -4.43 -9.49 6.24
N GLU A 19 -4.61 -9.86 7.51
CA GLU A 19 -4.98 -11.21 7.94
C GLU A 19 -6.35 -11.65 7.39
N SER A 20 -7.29 -10.70 7.27
CA SER A 20 -8.64 -10.95 6.73
C SER A 20 -8.68 -11.59 5.33
N PHE A 21 -7.61 -11.47 4.53
CA PHE A 21 -7.49 -12.08 3.21
C PHE A 21 -7.07 -13.57 3.24
N SER A 22 -6.56 -14.06 4.37
CA SER A 22 -5.90 -15.37 4.45
C SER A 22 -6.24 -16.20 5.69
N GLU A 23 -7.00 -15.64 6.63
CA GLU A 23 -7.47 -16.36 7.80
C GLU A 23 -8.43 -17.52 7.44
N ALA A 24 -8.68 -18.42 8.40
CA ALA A 24 -9.48 -19.63 8.16
C ALA A 24 -10.91 -19.33 7.68
N SER A 25 -11.46 -18.16 8.05
CA SER A 25 -12.74 -17.65 7.59
C SER A 25 -12.54 -16.30 6.88
N ALA A 26 -11.64 -16.28 5.89
CA ALA A 26 -11.27 -15.07 5.16
C ALA A 26 -12.47 -14.35 4.53
N ASN A 27 -12.44 -13.04 4.59
CA ASN A 27 -13.33 -12.18 3.83
C ASN A 27 -12.98 -12.25 2.33
N THR A 28 -13.99 -12.14 1.47
CA THR A 28 -13.78 -12.01 0.03
C THR A 28 -13.85 -10.55 -0.39
N TYR A 29 -12.77 -10.07 -1.00
CA TYR A 29 -12.64 -8.70 -1.49
C TYR A 29 -12.73 -8.67 -3.00
N TYR A 30 -13.57 -7.80 -3.55
CA TYR A 30 -13.58 -7.47 -4.97
C TYR A 30 -13.24 -5.99 -5.16
N LEU A 31 -12.20 -5.72 -5.95
CA LEU A 31 -12.03 -4.41 -6.56
C LEU A 31 -13.02 -4.32 -7.70
N PHE A 32 -13.93 -3.35 -7.66
CA PHE A 32 -14.91 -3.15 -8.71
C PHE A 32 -14.64 -1.86 -9.49
N ILE A 33 -15.03 -1.88 -10.76
CA ILE A 33 -15.15 -0.69 -11.59
C ILE A 33 -16.63 -0.41 -11.86
N GLY A 34 -16.94 0.86 -12.05
CA GLY A 34 -18.31 1.28 -12.28
C GLY A 34 -18.43 2.59 -13.03
N LYS A 35 -19.68 2.96 -13.24
CA LYS A 35 -20.13 4.19 -13.88
C LYS A 35 -19.60 4.33 -15.31
N SER A 36 -20.28 3.66 -16.24
CA SER A 36 -20.00 3.81 -17.67
C SER A 36 -20.49 5.15 -18.23
N THR A 37 -21.55 5.71 -17.63
CA THR A 37 -22.14 6.97 -18.08
C THR A 37 -21.41 8.20 -17.49
N PRO A 38 -21.33 9.33 -18.23
CA PRO A 38 -20.74 10.57 -17.72
C PRO A 38 -21.31 11.04 -16.39
N PHE A 39 -20.47 11.70 -15.58
CA PHE A 39 -20.99 12.44 -14.42
C PHE A 39 -21.86 13.60 -14.89
N THR A 40 -23.07 13.70 -14.34
CA THR A 40 -23.98 14.81 -14.64
C THR A 40 -24.58 15.38 -13.36
N THR A 41 -24.96 16.66 -13.40
CA THR A 41 -25.58 17.36 -12.27
C THR A 41 -26.91 16.75 -11.82
N GLY A 42 -27.63 16.08 -12.73
CA GLY A 42 -28.92 15.44 -12.46
C GLY A 42 -28.83 14.00 -11.92
N THR A 43 -27.64 13.40 -11.90
CA THR A 43 -27.44 12.03 -11.42
C THR A 43 -26.45 12.02 -10.25
N SER A 44 -25.16 11.90 -10.55
CA SER A 44 -24.05 11.75 -9.63
C SER A 44 -23.50 13.06 -9.07
N GLY A 45 -23.91 14.21 -9.62
CA GLY A 45 -23.26 15.49 -9.40
C GLY A 45 -21.95 15.63 -10.18
N GLY A 46 -21.43 16.85 -10.27
CA GLY A 46 -20.15 17.14 -10.95
C GLY A 46 -20.17 16.96 -12.47
N SER A 47 -18.99 16.69 -13.03
CA SER A 47 -18.77 16.38 -14.45
C SER A 47 -17.50 15.55 -14.63
N ASP A 48 -17.28 14.96 -15.80
CA ASP A 48 -16.05 14.18 -16.09
C ASP A 48 -14.77 15.03 -15.97
N GLY A 49 -14.86 16.35 -16.16
CA GLY A 49 -13.74 17.26 -15.96
C GLY A 49 -13.43 17.53 -14.48
N SER A 50 -14.44 17.39 -13.61
CA SER A 50 -14.39 17.59 -12.18
C SER A 50 -15.28 16.56 -11.49
N PRO A 51 -14.80 15.30 -11.37
CA PRO A 51 -15.57 14.22 -10.75
C PRO A 51 -16.03 14.63 -9.34
N PRO A 52 -17.26 14.30 -8.94
CA PRO A 52 -17.77 14.63 -7.62
C PRO A 52 -17.04 13.84 -6.54
N THR A 53 -16.80 14.47 -5.38
CA THR A 53 -16.30 13.76 -4.20
C THR A 53 -17.32 12.70 -3.78
N PRO A 54 -16.91 11.43 -3.61
CA PRO A 54 -17.79 10.40 -3.08
C PRO A 54 -18.41 10.81 -1.74
N SER A 55 -19.68 10.45 -1.52
CA SER A 55 -20.37 10.70 -0.25
C SER A 55 -20.42 9.44 0.60
N ASP A 56 -20.21 9.56 1.91
CA ASP A 56 -20.39 8.46 2.87
C ASP A 56 -21.83 8.50 3.39
N SER A 57 -22.71 7.76 2.74
CA SER A 57 -24.11 7.64 3.13
C SER A 57 -24.71 6.33 2.65
N ILE A 58 -25.68 5.80 3.39
CA ILE A 58 -26.42 4.58 3.04
C ILE A 58 -27.01 4.68 1.62
N GLY A 59 -27.50 5.87 1.24
CA GLY A 59 -28.05 6.11 -0.09
C GLY A 59 -27.01 5.95 -1.21
N GLN A 60 -25.77 6.37 -0.97
CA GLN A 60 -24.69 6.29 -1.96
C GLN A 60 -24.37 4.85 -2.34
N GLU A 61 -24.36 3.93 -1.37
CA GLU A 61 -24.04 2.52 -1.61
C GLU A 61 -24.99 1.88 -2.63
N PHE A 62 -26.30 2.18 -2.52
CA PHE A 62 -27.31 1.73 -3.46
C PHE A 62 -27.03 2.21 -4.89
N TYR A 63 -26.68 3.49 -5.08
CA TYR A 63 -26.35 4.02 -6.41
C TYR A 63 -25.05 3.44 -6.98
N VAL A 64 -24.09 3.06 -6.13
CA VAL A 64 -22.83 2.44 -6.56
C VAL A 64 -23.05 1.02 -7.04
N TRP A 65 -23.96 0.28 -6.39
CA TRP A 65 -24.37 -1.04 -6.85
C TRP A 65 -25.03 -0.99 -8.23
N ASP A 66 -25.90 0.00 -8.46
CA ASP A 66 -26.62 0.11 -9.73
C ASP A 66 -25.70 0.41 -10.94
N ASP A 67 -24.60 1.14 -10.71
CA ASP A 67 -23.64 1.50 -11.76
C ASP A 67 -22.36 0.66 -11.76
N MET A 68 -22.27 -0.39 -10.94
CA MET A 68 -21.16 -1.33 -10.95
C MET A 68 -21.14 -2.12 -12.27
N LEU A 69 -19.99 -2.13 -12.95
CA LEU A 69 -19.84 -2.78 -14.26
C LEU A 69 -19.29 -4.19 -14.12
N ALA A 70 -18.24 -4.33 -13.32
CA ALA A 70 -17.52 -5.58 -13.14
C ALA A 70 -16.63 -5.50 -11.89
N GLY A 71 -16.11 -6.63 -11.45
CA GLY A 71 -15.16 -6.69 -10.35
C GLY A 71 -14.17 -7.82 -10.48
N LYS A 72 -13.03 -7.67 -9.81
CA LYS A 72 -11.95 -8.65 -9.74
C LYS A 72 -11.63 -8.97 -8.29
N LYS A 73 -11.60 -10.25 -7.99
CA LYS A 73 -11.30 -10.75 -6.65
C LYS A 73 -9.83 -10.47 -6.31
N ILE A 74 -9.59 -9.88 -5.15
CA ILE A 74 -8.25 -9.66 -4.61
C ILE A 74 -7.93 -10.83 -3.69
N SER A 75 -6.94 -11.65 -4.05
CA SER A 75 -6.42 -12.70 -3.18
C SER A 75 -5.28 -12.18 -2.31
N SER A 76 -4.91 -12.93 -1.27
CA SER A 76 -3.78 -12.59 -0.38
C SER A 76 -2.44 -12.41 -1.11
N SER A 77 -2.26 -12.95 -2.32
CA SER A 77 -1.06 -12.75 -3.14
C SER A 77 -0.98 -11.41 -3.87
N TYR A 78 -2.04 -10.59 -3.75
CA TYR A 78 -2.16 -9.23 -4.29
C TYR A 78 -2.30 -8.19 -3.18
N VAL A 79 -1.86 -8.53 -1.96
CA VAL A 79 -1.84 -7.67 -0.79
C VAL A 79 -0.44 -7.65 -0.20
N SER A 80 0.07 -6.46 0.15
CA SER A 80 1.34 -6.31 0.85
C SER A 80 1.29 -5.13 1.82
N TYR A 81 2.12 -5.16 2.86
CA TYR A 81 2.40 -3.94 3.61
C TYR A 81 3.20 -2.98 2.74
N ALA A 82 3.04 -1.69 3.01
CA ALA A 82 3.75 -0.62 2.35
C ALA A 82 4.23 0.44 3.34
N ILE A 83 5.23 1.19 2.91
CA ILE A 83 5.78 2.36 3.60
C ILE A 83 5.97 3.51 2.61
N PRO A 84 6.04 4.77 3.08
CA PRO A 84 6.35 5.90 2.22
C PRO A 84 7.63 5.68 1.40
N ARG A 85 7.54 5.88 0.10
CA ARG A 85 8.66 5.67 -0.81
C ARG A 85 9.67 6.80 -0.64
N ARG A 86 10.91 6.43 -0.29
CA ARG A 86 12.04 7.37 -0.17
C ARG A 86 13.14 6.90 -1.10
N ASN A 87 13.36 7.60 -2.21
CA ASN A 87 14.42 7.24 -3.16
C ASN A 87 15.78 7.76 -2.69
N TRP A 88 16.83 6.97 -2.91
CA TRP A 88 18.21 7.41 -2.75
C TRP A 88 18.55 8.47 -3.80
N THR A 89 19.23 9.53 -3.40
CA THR A 89 19.77 10.57 -4.30
C THR A 89 21.04 11.16 -3.68
N ASN A 90 22.10 11.24 -4.47
CA ASN A 90 23.35 11.85 -4.02
C ASN A 90 23.13 13.33 -3.69
N GLY A 91 23.73 13.81 -2.59
CA GLY A 91 23.56 15.17 -2.08
C GLY A 91 22.37 15.36 -1.15
N THR A 92 21.46 14.38 -1.02
CA THR A 92 20.33 14.45 -0.08
C THR A 92 20.80 14.18 1.34
N THR A 93 20.30 14.97 2.30
CA THR A 93 20.45 14.68 3.73
C THR A 93 19.32 13.74 4.17
N TYR A 94 19.70 12.58 4.70
CA TYR A 94 18.77 11.66 5.34
C TYR A 94 18.89 11.75 6.87
N ASP A 95 17.83 11.41 7.57
CA ASP A 95 17.86 11.33 9.03
C ASP A 95 18.65 10.10 9.47
N GLN A 96 19.33 10.20 10.60
CA GLN A 96 19.82 9.00 11.28
C GLN A 96 18.68 8.34 12.06
N TYR A 97 18.74 7.04 12.21
CA TYR A 97 17.89 6.34 13.16
C TYR A 97 18.19 6.81 14.59
N ASP A 98 17.16 7.28 15.28
CA ASP A 98 17.23 7.69 16.67
C ASP A 98 15.96 7.17 17.39
N HIS A 99 16.16 6.28 18.36
CA HIS A 99 15.05 5.66 19.10
C HIS A 99 14.40 6.60 20.12
N MET A 100 14.94 7.80 20.33
CA MET A 100 14.47 8.82 21.26
C MET A 100 13.80 10.01 20.56
N VAL A 101 13.50 9.93 19.26
CA VAL A 101 12.86 11.04 18.53
C VAL A 101 11.54 11.44 19.19
N ASN A 102 11.41 12.71 19.56
CA ASN A 102 10.22 13.31 20.17
C ASN A 102 10.21 14.84 19.96
N SER A 103 9.21 15.54 20.51
CA SER A 103 9.08 17.01 20.38
C SER A 103 10.26 17.83 20.93
N SER A 104 11.09 17.25 21.79
CA SER A 104 12.28 17.87 22.38
C SER A 104 13.60 17.30 21.86
N ASN A 105 13.55 16.21 21.09
CA ASN A 105 14.68 15.61 20.39
C ASN A 105 14.24 15.29 18.95
N THR A 106 14.33 16.27 18.07
CA THR A 106 13.89 16.11 16.68
C THR A 106 14.94 15.40 15.83
N SER A 107 14.51 14.72 14.77
CA SER A 107 15.43 14.25 13.73
C SER A 107 16.12 15.42 13.01
N THR A 108 17.10 15.14 12.14
CA THR A 108 17.79 16.16 11.33
C THR A 108 16.83 16.93 10.42
N SER A 109 15.79 16.29 9.90
CA SER A 109 14.73 16.88 9.09
C SER A 109 13.69 17.65 9.91
N GLY A 110 13.78 17.61 11.25
CA GLY A 110 12.86 18.27 12.16
C GLY A 110 11.64 17.42 12.55
N ALA A 111 11.62 16.12 12.18
CA ALA A 111 10.54 15.23 12.58
C ALA A 111 10.52 15.04 14.10
N THR A 112 9.33 15.04 14.68
CA THR A 112 9.07 14.83 16.12
C THR A 112 8.58 13.42 16.43
N ASN A 113 8.48 12.57 15.41
CA ASN A 113 8.19 11.14 15.46
C ASN A 113 9.18 10.42 14.54
N LEU A 114 9.70 9.28 14.99
CA LEU A 114 10.61 8.44 14.22
C LEU A 114 10.04 8.06 12.84
N TYR A 115 8.76 7.68 12.75
CA TYR A 115 8.18 7.17 11.50
C TYR A 115 7.92 8.25 10.43
N ASP A 116 7.90 9.52 10.85
CA ASP A 116 7.86 10.67 9.93
C ASP A 116 9.27 11.02 9.40
N SER A 117 10.32 10.61 10.11
CA SER A 117 11.73 10.90 9.78
C SER A 117 12.24 10.13 8.54
N THR A 118 13.30 10.63 7.89
CA THR A 118 13.88 10.12 6.63
C THR A 118 14.97 9.06 6.82
N PHE A 119 14.86 8.19 7.83
CA PHE A 119 15.94 7.29 8.27
C PHE A 119 16.18 6.04 7.40
N TYR A 120 15.51 5.93 6.26
CA TYR A 120 15.73 4.88 5.28
C TYR A 120 15.56 5.42 3.85
N PHE A 121 16.11 4.69 2.88
CA PHE A 121 15.90 4.96 1.47
C PHE A 121 16.02 3.69 0.62
N MET A 122 15.50 3.76 -0.61
CA MET A 122 15.54 2.73 -1.63
C MET A 122 16.44 3.16 -2.79
N THR A 123 17.33 2.28 -3.26
CA THR A 123 18.17 2.52 -4.44
C THR A 123 17.44 2.22 -5.75
N THR A 124 18.07 2.52 -6.89
CA THR A 124 17.53 2.17 -8.22
C THR A 124 17.43 0.67 -8.47
N ASP A 125 18.23 -0.13 -7.75
CA ASP A 125 18.19 -1.59 -7.78
C ASP A 125 17.22 -2.16 -6.73
N TYR A 126 16.32 -1.32 -6.19
CA TYR A 126 15.28 -1.70 -5.22
C TYR A 126 15.79 -2.28 -3.89
N ARG A 127 17.05 -1.98 -3.54
CA ARG A 127 17.61 -2.29 -2.23
C ARG A 127 17.23 -1.20 -1.23
N VAL A 128 16.80 -1.60 -0.05
CA VAL A 128 16.40 -0.69 1.04
C VAL A 128 17.44 -0.71 2.14
N TYR A 129 17.91 0.48 2.48
CA TYR A 129 18.92 0.69 3.51
C TYR A 129 18.38 1.59 4.60
N LYS A 130 18.80 1.28 5.83
CA LYS A 130 18.61 2.11 7.01
C LYS A 130 19.86 2.94 7.26
N VAL A 131 19.65 4.19 7.67
CA VAL A 131 20.72 5.12 8.04
C VAL A 131 20.95 5.00 9.53
N LEU A 132 22.12 4.47 9.92
CA LEU A 132 22.52 4.36 11.32
C LEU A 132 23.29 5.59 11.79
N ASP A 133 24.00 6.25 10.89
CA ASP A 133 24.63 7.56 11.08
C ASP A 133 24.56 8.38 9.80
N ASN A 134 24.26 9.68 9.95
CA ASN A 134 24.04 10.60 8.83
C ASN A 134 25.09 11.70 8.71
N ASN A 135 26.32 11.46 9.20
CA ASN A 135 27.42 12.41 9.12
C ASN A 135 27.07 13.80 9.69
N SER A 136 26.45 13.83 10.87
CA SER A 136 25.98 15.07 11.51
C SER A 136 25.06 15.92 10.61
N GLY A 137 24.22 15.27 9.79
CA GLY A 137 23.27 15.93 8.88
C GLY A 137 23.87 16.47 7.58
N THR A 138 25.11 16.11 7.25
CA THR A 138 25.71 16.45 5.96
C THR A 138 25.04 15.62 4.85
N GLY A 139 24.83 16.21 3.67
CA GLY A 139 24.27 15.49 2.52
C GLY A 139 25.14 14.30 2.11
N TYR A 140 24.50 13.19 1.72
CA TYR A 140 25.19 11.99 1.24
C TYR A 140 26.14 12.32 0.09
N SER A 141 27.37 11.82 0.12
CA SER A 141 28.41 12.17 -0.87
C SER A 141 29.10 10.94 -1.45
N GLY A 142 28.52 10.33 -2.48
CA GLY A 142 29.11 9.16 -3.12
C GLY A 142 28.18 8.42 -4.07
N SER A 143 28.56 7.19 -4.40
CA SER A 143 27.77 6.27 -5.20
C SER A 143 26.62 5.65 -4.39
N SER A 144 25.62 5.15 -5.09
CA SER A 144 24.54 4.37 -4.48
C SER A 144 25.10 3.10 -3.82
N PRO A 145 24.61 2.70 -2.63
CA PRO A 145 25.05 1.48 -1.97
C PRO A 145 24.61 0.20 -2.70
N THR A 146 25.50 -0.79 -2.72
CA THR A 146 25.30 -2.10 -3.37
C THR A 146 25.49 -3.29 -2.44
N SER A 147 25.92 -3.06 -1.19
CA SER A 147 26.20 -4.13 -0.22
C SER A 147 24.89 -4.73 0.31
N GLU A 148 24.78 -6.05 0.28
CA GLU A 148 23.67 -6.81 0.88
C GLU A 148 24.11 -7.49 2.21
N SER A 149 25.24 -7.04 2.77
CA SER A 149 25.75 -7.53 4.06
C SER A 149 24.79 -7.18 5.20
N THR A 150 24.56 -8.12 6.11
CA THR A 150 23.76 -7.89 7.33
C THR A 150 24.48 -6.97 8.33
N ALA A 151 25.81 -6.87 8.25
CA ALA A 151 26.61 -5.97 9.07
C ALA A 151 26.59 -4.53 8.51
N PRO A 152 26.60 -3.51 9.38
CA PRO A 152 26.75 -2.10 8.96
C PRO A 152 28.02 -1.84 8.16
N PHE A 153 27.97 -0.85 7.26
CA PHE A 153 29.11 -0.42 6.45
C PHE A 153 29.09 1.09 6.20
N GLU A 154 30.26 1.65 5.88
CA GLU A 154 30.41 3.06 5.55
C GLU A 154 30.34 3.29 4.04
N LEU A 155 29.51 4.25 3.63
CA LEU A 155 29.50 4.75 2.26
C LEU A 155 28.91 6.15 2.20
N GLY A 156 29.49 7.02 1.39
CA GLY A 156 28.96 8.37 1.17
C GLY A 156 29.03 9.29 2.39
N GLY A 157 29.90 8.96 3.36
CA GLY A 157 29.99 9.61 4.67
C GLY A 157 29.00 9.08 5.71
N TYR A 158 28.15 8.12 5.36
CA TYR A 158 27.09 7.58 6.22
C TYR A 158 27.49 6.19 6.71
N VAL A 159 26.94 5.78 7.87
CA VAL A 159 26.90 4.37 8.28
C VAL A 159 25.53 3.81 7.92
N LEU A 160 25.52 2.79 7.06
CA LEU A 160 24.31 2.19 6.50
C LEU A 160 24.19 0.74 6.91
N GLN A 161 22.95 0.25 7.00
CA GLN A 161 22.64 -1.17 7.13
C GLN A 161 21.63 -1.59 6.06
N TYR A 162 21.91 -2.69 5.38
CA TYR A 162 20.97 -3.32 4.46
C TYR A 162 19.81 -3.95 5.22
N ILE A 163 18.57 -3.73 4.78
CA ILE A 163 17.36 -4.30 5.41
C ILE A 163 16.70 -5.35 4.52
N TYR A 164 16.43 -5.03 3.26
CA TYR A 164 15.84 -5.95 2.29
C TYR A 164 16.00 -5.44 0.86
N THR A 165 15.71 -6.31 -0.11
CA THR A 165 15.58 -5.97 -1.53
C THR A 165 14.21 -6.40 -2.00
N MET A 166 13.49 -5.52 -2.69
CA MET A 166 12.22 -5.91 -3.30
C MET A 166 12.46 -6.80 -4.52
N SER A 167 11.68 -7.86 -4.64
CA SER A 167 11.65 -8.68 -5.84
C SER A 167 11.03 -7.91 -7.02
N ALA A 168 11.36 -8.32 -8.24
CA ALA A 168 10.76 -7.74 -9.44
C ALA A 168 9.22 -7.84 -9.43
N SER A 169 8.66 -8.92 -8.87
CA SER A 169 7.21 -9.09 -8.74
C SER A 169 6.59 -8.11 -7.74
N GLU A 170 7.25 -7.82 -6.62
CA GLU A 170 6.76 -6.83 -5.65
C GLU A 170 6.82 -5.42 -6.26
N VAL A 171 7.88 -5.11 -6.99
CA VAL A 171 8.02 -3.83 -7.69
C VAL A 171 6.89 -3.64 -8.70
N GLU A 172 6.64 -4.62 -9.56
CA GLU A 172 5.59 -4.57 -10.56
C GLU A 172 4.21 -4.37 -9.92
N LYS A 173 3.87 -5.19 -8.91
CA LYS A 173 2.55 -5.18 -8.28
C LYS A 173 2.31 -4.00 -7.34
N TYR A 174 3.32 -3.55 -6.60
CA TYR A 174 3.08 -2.73 -5.41
C TYR A 174 3.81 -1.40 -5.38
N LEU A 175 4.92 -1.23 -6.10
CA LEU A 175 5.64 0.04 -6.12
C LEU A 175 4.80 1.12 -6.82
N SER A 176 4.62 2.27 -6.15
CA SER A 176 3.94 3.44 -6.70
C SER A 176 4.84 4.68 -6.61
N THR A 177 4.31 5.85 -6.98
CA THR A 177 5.04 7.12 -6.88
C THR A 177 5.38 7.44 -5.42
N ASP A 178 4.45 7.20 -4.50
CA ASP A 178 4.53 7.68 -3.11
C ASP A 178 4.74 6.54 -2.09
N PHE A 179 4.51 5.28 -2.48
CA PHE A 179 4.61 4.13 -1.59
C PHE A 179 5.44 3.00 -2.20
N MET A 180 6.13 2.25 -1.34
CA MET A 180 6.88 1.03 -1.71
C MET A 180 6.49 -0.13 -0.79
N PRO A 181 6.42 -1.36 -1.30
CA PRO A 181 6.14 -2.53 -0.47
C PRO A 181 7.26 -2.73 0.55
N VAL A 182 6.92 -3.24 1.73
CA VAL A 182 7.88 -3.64 2.75
C VAL A 182 7.71 -5.11 3.09
N SER A 183 8.83 -5.82 3.13
CA SER A 183 8.91 -7.23 3.52
C SER A 183 10.15 -7.48 4.37
N THR A 184 10.14 -8.56 5.15
CA THR A 184 11.24 -8.92 6.04
C THR A 184 12.17 -9.90 5.33
N ASP A 185 13.43 -9.52 5.13
CA ASP A 185 14.47 -10.41 4.62
C ASP A 185 14.86 -11.44 5.69
N SER A 186 14.68 -12.73 5.38
CA SER A 186 14.94 -13.82 6.34
C SER A 186 16.40 -13.92 6.81
N THR A 187 17.36 -13.49 5.97
CA THR A 187 18.79 -13.53 6.31
C THR A 187 19.13 -12.40 7.27
N VAL A 188 18.61 -11.19 7.01
CA VAL A 188 18.78 -10.04 7.90
C VAL A 188 18.08 -10.30 9.24
N SER A 189 16.84 -10.82 9.19
CA SER A 189 16.06 -11.13 10.39
C SER A 189 16.73 -12.17 11.29
N SER A 190 17.31 -13.22 10.71
CA SER A 190 18.04 -14.24 11.46
C SER A 190 19.36 -13.76 12.07
N ALA A 191 19.97 -12.73 11.48
CA ALA A 191 21.21 -12.12 11.96
C ALA A 191 20.97 -11.01 13.00
N ALA A 192 19.72 -10.55 13.15
CA ALA A 192 19.36 -9.48 14.06
C ALA A 192 19.62 -9.88 15.52
N THR A 193 20.15 -8.93 16.30
CA THR A 193 20.41 -9.13 17.74
C THR A 193 19.59 -8.11 18.53
N ASP A 194 18.69 -8.62 19.37
CA ASP A 194 17.82 -7.82 20.23
C ASP A 194 18.63 -6.89 21.15
N GLY A 195 18.28 -5.61 21.16
CA GLY A 195 18.90 -4.61 22.03
C GLY A 195 20.41 -4.44 21.82
N SER A 196 20.92 -4.75 20.63
CA SER A 196 22.32 -4.46 20.25
C SER A 196 22.50 -2.97 19.99
N ILE A 197 23.70 -2.44 20.32
CA ILE A 197 24.10 -1.06 20.05
C ILE A 197 24.88 -1.04 18.75
N VAL A 198 24.33 -0.44 17.69
CA VAL A 198 24.95 -0.46 16.35
C VAL A 198 25.38 0.92 15.86
N SER A 199 24.95 1.99 16.52
CA SER A 199 25.41 3.34 16.22
C SER A 199 25.48 4.24 17.45
N LEU A 200 26.23 5.33 17.29
CA LEU A 200 26.54 6.29 18.33
C LEU A 200 26.30 7.71 17.81
N LYS A 201 25.85 8.60 18.70
CA LYS A 201 25.86 10.05 18.47
C LYS A 201 26.93 10.68 19.35
N VAL A 202 27.93 11.27 18.72
CA VAL A 202 29.10 11.83 19.41
C VAL A 202 29.06 13.34 19.43
N THR A 203 29.17 13.92 20.62
CA THR A 203 29.52 15.34 20.80
C THR A 203 31.01 15.42 21.08
N ALA A 204 31.75 16.16 20.26
CA ALA A 204 33.22 16.13 20.26
C ALA A 204 33.87 16.67 21.55
N GLY A 205 33.30 17.70 22.16
CA GLY A 205 33.86 18.42 23.31
C GLY A 205 35.25 19.01 23.07
N SER A 206 36.04 19.24 24.13
CA SER A 206 37.39 19.80 24.02
C SER A 206 38.31 19.47 25.21
N GLY A 207 39.63 19.56 24.99
CA GLY A 207 40.65 19.41 26.02
C GLY A 207 40.90 17.97 26.45
N TYR A 208 40.45 16.99 25.65
CA TYR A 208 40.71 15.57 25.89
C TYR A 208 42.17 15.23 25.56
N THR A 209 42.71 14.19 26.20
CA THR A 209 44.05 13.69 25.89
C THR A 209 43.98 12.74 24.70
N ASP A 210 44.73 13.02 23.64
CA ASP A 210 44.77 12.20 22.43
C ASP A 210 45.11 10.73 22.73
N GLY A 211 44.39 9.81 22.07
CA GLY A 211 44.55 8.38 22.30
C GLY A 211 43.31 7.56 21.95
N THR A 212 43.43 6.25 22.14
CA THR A 212 42.29 5.32 22.10
C THR A 212 41.91 4.94 23.52
N TYR A 213 40.62 5.04 23.83
CA TYR A 213 40.03 4.65 25.09
C TYR A 213 38.90 3.65 24.85
N TYR A 214 38.59 2.84 25.85
CA TYR A 214 37.45 1.94 25.87
C TYR A 214 36.55 2.31 27.03
N ALA A 215 35.24 2.26 26.83
CA ALA A 215 34.25 2.49 27.86
C ALA A 215 33.14 1.44 27.76
N ALA A 216 32.80 0.81 28.89
CA ALA A 216 31.61 -0.03 28.96
C ALA A 216 30.34 0.80 28.84
N VAL A 217 29.31 0.20 28.27
CA VAL A 217 27.95 0.71 28.34
C VAL A 217 27.27 0.16 29.59
N TYR A 218 26.92 1.07 30.50
CA TYR A 218 26.09 0.77 31.67
C TYR A 218 24.61 0.92 31.30
N GLY A 219 23.71 0.17 31.92
CA GLY A 219 22.29 0.15 31.55
C GLY A 219 21.61 -1.13 32.04
N ASP A 220 20.78 -1.71 31.19
CA ASP A 220 20.04 -2.96 31.45
C ASP A 220 20.43 -4.12 30.54
N GLY A 221 21.35 -3.90 29.61
CA GLY A 221 21.85 -4.93 28.72
C GLY A 221 22.56 -6.08 29.43
N THR A 222 22.65 -7.20 28.72
CA THR A 222 23.37 -8.39 29.18
C THR A 222 24.81 -8.04 29.51
N SER A 223 25.23 -8.33 30.74
CA SER A 223 26.59 -8.04 31.22
C SER A 223 27.00 -6.56 31.16
N GLN A 224 26.04 -5.63 31.24
CA GLN A 224 26.29 -4.18 31.25
C GLN A 224 27.40 -3.77 32.22
N GLY A 225 28.19 -2.77 31.85
CA GLY A 225 29.29 -2.25 32.68
C GLY A 225 30.51 -3.18 32.78
N THR A 226 30.55 -4.30 32.04
CA THR A 226 31.65 -5.27 32.07
C THR A 226 32.27 -5.48 30.69
N SER A 227 33.43 -6.13 30.63
CA SER A 227 34.13 -6.46 29.38
C SER A 227 33.47 -7.56 28.55
N SER A 228 32.35 -8.11 29.02
CA SER A 228 31.52 -9.08 28.28
C SER A 228 30.16 -8.50 27.88
N GLY A 229 29.92 -7.21 28.15
CA GLY A 229 28.78 -6.45 27.66
C GLY A 229 29.17 -5.54 26.50
N ALA A 230 28.35 -4.54 26.19
CA ALA A 230 28.67 -3.59 25.13
C ALA A 230 29.83 -2.66 25.53
N ILE A 231 30.72 -2.40 24.56
CA ILE A 231 31.92 -1.60 24.73
C ILE A 231 32.03 -0.62 23.56
N VAL A 232 32.24 0.65 23.87
CA VAL A 232 32.58 1.68 22.90
C VAL A 232 34.09 1.88 22.88
N ARG A 233 34.68 1.88 21.69
CA ARG A 233 36.04 2.35 21.46
C ARG A 233 35.99 3.83 21.08
N ILE A 234 36.58 4.68 21.92
CA ILE A 234 36.59 6.13 21.78
C ILE A 234 37.94 6.56 21.22
N THR A 235 37.93 7.27 20.11
CA THR A 235 39.13 7.85 19.52
C THR A 235 39.17 9.35 19.82
N VAL A 236 40.27 9.83 20.37
CA VAL A 236 40.53 11.25 20.61
C VAL A 236 41.71 11.69 19.76
N SER A 237 41.51 12.74 18.96
CA SER A 237 42.56 13.34 18.14
C SER A 237 42.43 14.86 18.19
N SER A 238 43.56 15.56 18.28
CA SER A 238 43.57 17.03 18.33
C SER A 238 42.75 17.61 19.49
N GLY A 239 42.68 16.88 20.61
CA GLY A 239 41.98 17.28 21.83
C GLY A 239 40.45 17.18 21.80
N VAL A 240 39.87 16.54 20.77
CA VAL A 240 38.43 16.33 20.62
C VAL A 240 38.09 14.86 20.36
N ILE A 241 36.91 14.43 20.77
CA ILE A 241 36.41 13.07 20.48
C ILE A 241 36.05 13.00 18.99
N ALA A 242 36.59 12.01 18.29
CA ALA A 242 36.27 11.75 16.88
C ALA A 242 34.81 11.30 16.74
N GLY A 243 34.19 11.66 15.61
CA GLY A 243 32.83 11.26 15.28
C GLY A 243 32.64 9.74 15.23
N PHE A 244 31.38 9.32 15.14
CA PHE A 244 31.08 7.91 14.94
C PHE A 244 31.44 7.47 13.52
N GLY A 245 31.94 6.25 13.42
CA GLY A 245 32.30 5.59 12.17
C GLY A 245 32.70 4.14 12.43
N LEU A 246 33.24 3.48 11.42
CA LEU A 246 33.65 2.08 11.47
C LEU A 246 35.18 1.90 11.34
N THR A 247 35.94 2.98 11.11
CA THR A 247 37.40 2.91 10.98
C THR A 247 38.07 3.03 12.35
N ALA A 248 38.32 1.88 12.94
CA ALA A 248 39.10 1.67 14.15
C ALA A 248 40.38 2.54 14.25
N GLY A 249 40.36 3.56 15.10
CA GLY A 249 41.51 4.44 15.40
C GLY A 249 41.52 5.77 14.63
N ALA A 250 40.61 5.93 13.66
CA ALA A 250 40.21 7.24 13.14
C ALA A 250 38.92 7.70 13.81
N ASP A 251 37.96 6.78 13.95
CA ASP A 251 36.62 7.05 14.44
C ASP A 251 36.41 6.53 15.86
N THR A 252 35.39 7.05 16.54
CA THR A 252 34.77 6.39 17.69
C THR A 252 33.87 5.28 17.16
N THR A 253 34.07 4.04 17.61
CA THR A 253 33.38 2.85 17.06
C THR A 253 32.70 2.05 18.16
N VAL A 254 31.68 1.27 17.80
CA VAL A 254 31.20 0.18 18.65
C VAL A 254 32.23 -0.96 18.60
N HIS A 255 32.87 -1.29 19.72
CA HIS A 255 33.83 -2.40 19.81
C HIS A 255 33.10 -3.74 20.01
N ASP A 256 32.14 -3.75 20.92
CA ASP A 256 31.20 -4.84 21.15
C ASP A 256 29.80 -4.24 21.28
N ALA A 257 28.84 -4.75 20.51
CA ALA A 257 27.48 -4.24 20.44
C ALA A 257 26.63 -4.66 21.65
N GLY A 258 27.04 -5.71 22.36
CA GLY A 258 26.25 -6.35 23.41
C GLY A 258 24.85 -6.78 22.95
N ALA A 259 23.98 -7.12 23.90
CA ALA A 259 22.62 -7.57 23.62
C ALA A 259 21.67 -7.24 24.79
N GLY A 260 20.39 -7.08 24.46
CA GLY A 260 19.30 -6.90 25.42
C GLY A 260 19.26 -5.53 26.09
N TYR A 261 19.95 -4.52 25.55
CA TYR A 261 19.81 -3.15 26.05
C TYR A 261 18.42 -2.61 25.66
N THR A 262 17.81 -1.82 26.54
CA THR A 262 16.71 -0.90 26.21
C THR A 262 17.07 0.55 26.49
N TYR A 263 18.08 0.77 27.34
CA TYR A 263 18.75 2.04 27.53
C TYR A 263 20.20 1.80 27.96
N GLY A 264 21.04 2.82 27.83
CA GLY A 264 22.40 2.74 28.35
C GLY A 264 23.11 4.08 28.37
N THR A 265 24.26 4.10 29.04
CA THR A 265 25.07 5.30 29.27
C THR A 265 26.54 4.95 29.17
N VAL A 266 27.26 5.76 28.39
CA VAL A 266 28.72 5.75 28.32
C VAL A 266 29.25 6.83 29.26
N ASN A 267 30.00 6.44 30.28
CA ASN A 267 30.56 7.39 31.25
C ASN A 267 32.01 7.74 30.88
N LEU A 268 32.25 9.02 30.60
CA LEU A 268 33.57 9.53 30.21
C LEU A 268 34.43 10.01 31.40
N ALA A 269 33.90 9.94 32.63
CA ALA A 269 34.62 10.37 33.83
C ALA A 269 35.83 9.47 34.15
N SER A 270 36.75 10.01 34.95
CA SER A 270 37.89 9.25 35.47
C SER A 270 37.42 7.98 36.19
N GLY A 271 38.05 6.85 35.89
CA GLY A 271 37.69 5.53 36.41
C GLY A 271 36.69 4.74 35.56
N TYR A 272 36.12 5.34 34.50
CA TYR A 272 35.16 4.68 33.59
C TYR A 272 35.67 4.52 32.15
N THR A 273 36.87 5.03 31.89
CA THR A 273 37.57 4.95 30.62
C THR A 273 38.85 4.14 30.81
N PHE A 274 39.19 3.31 29.82
CA PHE A 274 40.25 2.30 29.91
C PHE A 274 41.16 2.35 28.69
N SER A 275 42.41 1.93 28.82
CA SER A 275 43.35 1.84 27.70
C SER A 275 43.26 0.51 26.92
N ASP A 276 42.47 -0.44 27.41
CA ASP A 276 42.29 -1.78 26.83
C ASP A 276 40.81 -2.19 26.79
N SER A 277 40.45 -3.07 25.85
CA SER A 277 39.08 -3.56 25.69
C SER A 277 38.64 -4.57 26.75
N SER A 278 39.57 -5.12 27.54
CA SER A 278 39.22 -5.95 28.70
C SER A 278 38.80 -5.12 29.92
N LEU A 279 38.82 -3.78 29.81
CA LEU A 279 38.47 -2.83 30.86
C LEU A 279 39.30 -3.04 32.14
N ALA A 280 40.54 -3.49 32.00
CA ALA A 280 41.40 -3.82 33.13
C ALA A 280 42.22 -2.61 33.60
N SER A 281 42.62 -1.74 32.68
CA SER A 281 43.56 -0.64 32.93
C SER A 281 42.85 0.70 32.79
N ALA A 282 42.40 1.26 33.91
CA ALA A 282 41.75 2.57 33.93
C ALA A 282 42.70 3.65 33.38
N SER A 283 42.19 4.48 32.47
CA SER A 283 42.92 5.53 31.77
C SER A 283 41.99 6.72 31.57
N ALA A 284 42.19 7.78 32.35
CA ALA A 284 41.35 8.97 32.29
C ALA A 284 41.66 9.80 31.05
N MET A 285 40.64 10.04 30.21
CA MET A 285 40.77 10.86 29.00
C MET A 285 40.81 12.38 29.25
N GLY A 286 40.39 12.86 30.43
CA GLY A 286 40.32 14.29 30.75
C GLY A 286 39.21 15.03 29.99
N GLY A 287 39.43 16.31 29.67
CA GLY A 287 38.53 17.12 28.84
C GLY A 287 37.16 17.46 29.44
N SER A 288 36.33 18.14 28.64
CA SER A 288 34.95 18.48 28.99
C SER A 288 34.06 18.73 27.77
N GLY A 289 32.74 18.66 27.96
CA GLY A 289 31.74 19.00 26.94
C GLY A 289 31.51 17.94 25.86
N GLY A 290 32.24 16.83 25.89
CA GLY A 290 32.01 15.69 24.99
C GLY A 290 31.05 14.66 25.59
N SER A 291 30.33 13.98 24.72
CA SER A 291 29.38 12.93 25.09
C SER A 291 29.34 11.85 24.02
N VAL A 292 29.07 10.61 24.43
CA VAL A 292 28.78 9.50 23.53
C VAL A 292 27.40 8.96 23.92
N GLU A 293 26.42 9.23 23.08
CA GLU A 293 25.08 8.69 23.20
C GLU A 293 24.99 7.42 22.34
N ILE A 294 24.34 6.39 22.86
CA ILE A 294 24.16 5.11 22.17
C ILE A 294 22.81 5.10 21.45
N PHE A 295 22.74 4.44 20.31
CA PHE A 295 21.47 4.05 19.72
C PHE A 295 21.29 2.55 19.79
N VAL A 296 20.26 2.16 20.54
CA VAL A 296 19.85 0.78 20.74
C VAL A 296 18.93 0.40 19.59
N SER A 297 19.12 -0.81 19.06
CA SER A 297 18.24 -1.37 18.04
C SER A 297 16.80 -1.59 18.56
N PRO A 298 15.80 -1.66 17.67
CA PRO A 298 14.45 -2.06 18.05
C PRO A 298 14.43 -3.46 18.69
N LYS A 299 13.31 -3.80 19.33
CA LYS A 299 13.10 -5.16 19.84
C LYS A 299 13.26 -6.19 18.72
N GLY A 300 14.06 -7.23 18.97
CA GLY A 300 14.47 -8.25 18.00
C GLY A 300 15.73 -7.88 17.21
N GLY A 301 16.12 -6.60 17.17
CA GLY A 301 17.25 -6.08 16.41
C GLY A 301 16.85 -5.49 15.05
N HIS A 302 17.79 -4.82 14.40
CA HIS A 302 17.56 -4.23 13.07
C HIS A 302 17.30 -5.30 12.01
N GLY A 303 16.21 -5.13 11.25
CA GLY A 303 15.74 -6.02 10.21
C GLY A 303 15.07 -7.31 10.71
N TYR A 304 14.92 -7.50 12.03
CA TYR A 304 14.20 -8.66 12.59
C TYR A 304 12.76 -8.72 12.08
N ASP A 305 12.07 -7.58 12.11
CA ASP A 305 10.75 -7.36 11.51
C ASP A 305 10.78 -5.99 10.82
N ALA A 306 11.18 -5.99 9.55
CA ALA A 306 11.32 -4.77 8.76
C ALA A 306 9.98 -4.04 8.59
N VAL A 307 8.86 -4.78 8.54
CA VAL A 307 7.52 -4.20 8.46
C VAL A 307 7.25 -3.35 9.70
N SER A 308 7.40 -3.93 10.90
CA SER A 308 7.20 -3.18 12.15
C SER A 308 8.22 -2.08 12.36
N GLU A 309 9.48 -2.31 11.98
CA GLU A 309 10.59 -1.39 12.21
C GLU A 309 10.51 -0.13 11.35
N LEU A 310 10.13 -0.26 10.07
CA LEU A 310 10.06 0.86 9.13
C LEU A 310 8.71 1.60 9.14
N GLY A 311 7.76 1.16 9.97
CA GLY A 311 6.44 1.79 10.10
C GLY A 311 5.44 1.31 9.05
N GLY A 312 5.46 0.02 8.72
CA GLY A 312 4.55 -0.63 7.77
C GLY A 312 3.11 -0.72 8.29
N HIS A 313 2.40 0.40 8.35
CA HIS A 313 0.97 0.46 8.66
C HIS A 313 0.10 0.79 7.45
N TYR A 314 0.69 0.97 6.26
CA TYR A 314 -0.05 1.03 5.01
C TYR A 314 -0.21 -0.38 4.45
N VAL A 315 -1.35 -0.65 3.82
CA VAL A 315 -1.59 -1.88 3.05
C VAL A 315 -1.87 -1.50 1.60
N VAL A 316 -1.13 -2.07 0.68
CA VAL A 316 -1.34 -1.92 -0.76
C VAL A 316 -2.04 -3.15 -1.31
N LEU A 317 -3.17 -2.91 -1.98
CA LEU A 317 -3.93 -3.89 -2.74
C LEU A 317 -3.65 -3.65 -4.23
N ASN A 318 -3.41 -4.73 -4.97
CA ASN A 318 -3.21 -4.66 -6.41
C ASN A 318 -4.31 -5.41 -7.15
N ALA A 319 -4.82 -4.81 -8.22
CA ALA A 319 -5.66 -5.49 -9.19
C ALA A 319 -5.29 -5.02 -10.60
N THR A 320 -4.93 -5.96 -11.46
CA THR A 320 -4.78 -5.69 -12.89
C THR A 320 -6.06 -6.10 -13.62
N MET A 321 -6.47 -5.39 -14.65
CA MET A 321 -7.57 -5.81 -15.53
C MET A 321 -7.06 -5.74 -16.96
N ALA A 322 -6.99 -6.88 -17.63
CA ALA A 322 -6.51 -6.98 -19.00
C ALA A 322 -7.59 -7.57 -19.90
N GLN A 323 -7.89 -6.92 -21.02
CA GLN A 323 -8.97 -7.37 -21.91
C GLN A 323 -10.27 -7.57 -21.12
N ALA A 324 -11.06 -8.59 -21.49
CA ALA A 324 -12.35 -8.86 -20.91
C ALA A 324 -12.35 -9.85 -19.73
N GLU A 325 -11.20 -10.42 -19.35
CA GLU A 325 -10.99 -11.48 -18.34
C GLU A 325 -12.23 -12.36 -18.04
N ASN A 326 -12.24 -13.60 -18.56
CA ASN A 326 -13.41 -14.50 -18.49
C ASN A 326 -14.69 -13.93 -19.13
N ASP A 327 -14.54 -12.99 -20.07
CA ASP A 327 -15.66 -12.25 -20.72
C ASP A 327 -16.53 -11.42 -19.75
N ASP A 328 -16.11 -11.23 -18.50
CA ASP A 328 -16.90 -10.55 -17.47
C ASP A 328 -16.75 -9.04 -17.47
N ILE A 329 -15.61 -8.54 -17.96
CA ILE A 329 -15.23 -7.13 -17.85
C ILE A 329 -15.31 -6.47 -19.23
N THR A 330 -16.17 -5.46 -19.39
CA THR A 330 -16.32 -4.78 -20.69
C THR A 330 -15.02 -4.13 -21.18
N THR A 331 -14.72 -4.24 -22.48
CA THR A 331 -13.59 -3.56 -23.15
C THR A 331 -14.04 -2.46 -24.11
N GLU A 332 -15.33 -2.19 -24.20
CA GLU A 332 -15.91 -1.29 -25.21
C GLU A 332 -16.38 0.05 -24.63
N ASN A 333 -16.25 0.25 -23.32
CA ASN A 333 -16.73 1.45 -22.64
C ASN A 333 -15.70 2.00 -21.65
N ASP A 334 -15.96 3.22 -21.20
CA ASP A 334 -15.25 3.90 -20.15
C ASP A 334 -15.72 3.40 -18.77
N PHE A 335 -14.87 3.56 -17.76
CA PHE A 335 -15.30 3.56 -16.36
C PHE A 335 -14.84 4.84 -15.67
N ARG A 336 -15.56 5.22 -14.62
CA ARG A 336 -15.35 6.48 -13.87
C ARG A 336 -15.24 6.27 -12.37
N ARG A 337 -15.39 5.04 -11.92
CA ARG A 337 -15.43 4.67 -10.51
C ARG A 337 -14.59 3.43 -10.26
N VAL A 338 -13.88 3.46 -9.15
CA VAL A 338 -13.18 2.32 -8.58
C VAL A 338 -13.65 2.18 -7.14
N GLY A 339 -13.87 0.96 -6.67
CA GLY A 339 -14.20 0.73 -5.26
C GLY A 339 -13.80 -0.66 -4.79
N LEU A 340 -14.00 -0.90 -3.50
CA LEU A 340 -13.73 -2.17 -2.84
C LEU A 340 -14.98 -2.63 -2.12
N VAL A 341 -15.46 -3.83 -2.46
CA VAL A 341 -16.59 -4.48 -1.78
C VAL A 341 -16.13 -5.74 -1.06
N VAL A 342 -16.65 -5.95 0.14
CA VAL A 342 -16.34 -7.07 1.03
C VAL A 342 -17.54 -7.98 1.15
N ASP A 343 -17.32 -9.29 1.00
CA ASP A 343 -18.31 -10.36 1.12
C ASP A 343 -19.63 -10.14 0.35
N PRO A 344 -19.61 -9.74 -0.93
CA PRO A 344 -20.83 -9.74 -1.72
C PRO A 344 -21.34 -11.17 -1.94
N TYR A 345 -22.66 -11.34 -2.09
CA TYR A 345 -23.27 -12.64 -2.35
C TYR A 345 -23.39 -12.91 -3.85
N ASN A 346 -23.43 -14.18 -4.25
CA ASN A 346 -23.85 -14.54 -5.61
C ASN A 346 -25.32 -14.18 -5.79
N TYR A 347 -25.68 -13.73 -6.99
CA TYR A 347 -27.03 -13.31 -7.35
C TYR A 347 -28.10 -14.33 -6.95
N GLY A 348 -29.18 -13.85 -6.32
CA GLY A 348 -30.30 -14.66 -5.85
C GLY A 348 -29.98 -15.57 -4.67
N THR A 349 -28.82 -15.41 -4.03
CA THR A 349 -28.39 -16.26 -2.90
C THR A 349 -27.87 -15.44 -1.71
N THR A 350 -27.56 -16.14 -0.62
CA THR A 350 -26.84 -15.59 0.55
C THR A 350 -25.43 -16.15 0.68
N THR A 351 -24.92 -16.79 -0.39
CA THR A 351 -23.59 -17.38 -0.41
C THR A 351 -22.59 -16.36 -0.91
N VAL A 352 -21.53 -16.10 -0.16
CA VAL A 352 -20.45 -15.18 -0.57
C VAL A 352 -19.84 -15.63 -1.89
N ALA A 353 -19.66 -14.66 -2.79
CA ALA A 353 -19.08 -14.89 -4.11
C ALA A 353 -17.63 -15.36 -4.02
N SER A 354 -17.20 -16.15 -4.99
CA SER A 354 -15.85 -16.72 -5.00
C SER A 354 -15.13 -16.70 -6.35
N SER A 355 -15.84 -16.38 -7.43
CA SER A 355 -15.29 -16.25 -8.80
C SER A 355 -14.15 -15.23 -8.85
N SER A 356 -13.15 -15.45 -9.71
CA SER A 356 -12.00 -14.53 -9.84
C SER A 356 -12.40 -13.17 -10.41
N THR A 357 -13.41 -13.16 -11.27
CA THR A 357 -14.00 -12.01 -11.93
C THR A 357 -15.52 -12.13 -11.81
N ILE A 358 -16.20 -10.99 -11.89
CA ILE A 358 -17.66 -10.90 -11.86
C ILE A 358 -18.13 -9.83 -12.84
N ARG A 359 -19.24 -10.09 -13.54
CA ARG A 359 -19.97 -9.15 -14.38
C ARG A 359 -21.16 -8.58 -13.62
N GLN A 360 -21.26 -7.26 -13.54
CA GLN A 360 -22.36 -6.56 -12.85
C GLN A 360 -23.32 -5.81 -13.77
N THR A 361 -23.23 -6.06 -15.07
CA THR A 361 -24.24 -5.66 -16.04
C THR A 361 -25.32 -6.75 -16.18
N TYR A 362 -26.54 -6.32 -16.49
CA TYR A 362 -27.56 -7.22 -17.03
C TYR A 362 -27.28 -7.46 -18.51
N ALA A 363 -27.81 -8.56 -19.06
CA ALA A 363 -27.71 -8.81 -20.50
C ALA A 363 -29.06 -9.26 -21.10
N MET A 364 -29.28 -8.91 -22.36
CA MET A 364 -30.40 -9.42 -23.17
C MET A 364 -29.87 -10.05 -24.46
N HIS A 365 -30.34 -11.25 -24.78
CA HIS A 365 -30.09 -11.91 -26.06
C HIS A 365 -31.27 -11.63 -27.03
N LEU A 366 -30.97 -11.12 -28.22
CA LEU A 366 -31.97 -10.54 -29.13
C LEU A 366 -32.15 -11.37 -30.42
N THR A 367 -33.39 -11.48 -30.91
CA THR A 367 -33.70 -12.21 -32.17
C THR A 367 -34.09 -11.34 -33.36
N THR A 368 -34.70 -10.17 -33.14
CA THR A 368 -35.17 -9.28 -34.22
C THR A 368 -34.40 -7.96 -34.23
N VAL A 369 -33.09 -8.03 -34.44
CA VAL A 369 -32.19 -6.88 -34.38
C VAL A 369 -32.23 -6.07 -35.68
N SER A 370 -32.35 -4.75 -35.56
CA SER A 370 -32.22 -3.79 -36.66
C SER A 370 -31.42 -2.59 -36.21
N GLY A 371 -30.39 -2.22 -36.97
CA GLY A 371 -29.46 -1.15 -36.60
C GLY A 371 -28.33 -1.62 -35.69
N THR A 372 -27.63 -0.68 -35.09
CA THR A 372 -26.51 -0.92 -34.16
C THR A 372 -26.73 -0.03 -32.95
N PHE A 373 -26.70 -0.61 -31.76
CA PHE A 373 -26.86 0.16 -30.52
C PHE A 373 -25.58 0.94 -30.22
N ASP A 374 -25.75 2.18 -29.77
CA ASP A 374 -24.65 3.05 -29.34
C ASP A 374 -24.40 2.87 -27.83
N VAL A 375 -23.13 2.89 -27.45
CA VAL A 375 -22.73 2.88 -26.04
C VAL A 375 -23.27 4.12 -25.30
N ASP A 376 -23.65 3.96 -24.03
CA ASP A 376 -24.26 4.96 -23.14
C ASP A 376 -25.63 5.52 -23.58
N GLU A 377 -26.20 4.99 -24.66
CA GLU A 377 -27.51 5.42 -25.10
C GLU A 377 -28.62 4.94 -24.16
N ARG A 378 -29.74 5.69 -24.14
CA ARG A 378 -30.93 5.26 -23.40
C ARG A 378 -31.63 4.15 -24.17
N LEU A 379 -31.88 3.06 -23.48
CA LEU A 379 -32.67 1.94 -23.97
C LEU A 379 -34.09 2.03 -23.38
N THR A 380 -35.11 1.89 -24.22
CA THR A 380 -36.53 1.95 -23.78
C THR A 380 -37.29 0.72 -24.28
N GLN A 381 -38.11 0.13 -23.41
CA GLN A 381 -39.13 -0.86 -23.76
C GLN A 381 -40.52 -0.21 -23.59
N GLU A 382 -41.06 0.38 -24.65
CA GLU A 382 -42.25 1.25 -24.57
C GLU A 382 -43.48 0.56 -23.98
N SER A 383 -43.68 -0.74 -24.26
CA SER A 383 -44.86 -1.47 -23.78
C SER A 383 -44.87 -1.71 -22.27
N THR A 384 -43.71 -1.79 -21.63
CA THR A 384 -43.58 -2.00 -20.18
C THR A 384 -43.22 -0.70 -19.45
N GLY A 385 -42.61 0.25 -20.16
CA GLY A 385 -42.01 1.45 -19.58
C GLY A 385 -40.63 1.21 -18.96
N ALA A 386 -39.99 0.06 -19.20
CA ALA A 386 -38.64 -0.21 -18.74
C ALA A 386 -37.62 0.68 -19.45
N ILE A 387 -36.64 1.18 -18.68
CA ILE A 387 -35.58 2.06 -19.16
C ILE A 387 -34.24 1.53 -18.65
N GLY A 388 -33.18 1.65 -19.45
CA GLY A 388 -31.82 1.32 -19.06
C GLY A 388 -30.79 2.10 -19.87
N LYS A 389 -29.51 1.85 -19.59
CA LYS A 389 -28.37 2.38 -20.33
C LYS A 389 -27.55 1.26 -20.94
N VAL A 390 -27.21 1.41 -22.21
CA VAL A 390 -26.36 0.46 -22.92
C VAL A 390 -24.93 0.59 -22.41
N VAL A 391 -24.36 -0.52 -21.95
CA VAL A 391 -22.95 -0.60 -21.57
C VAL A 391 -22.12 -1.09 -22.76
N GLU A 392 -22.59 -2.14 -23.44
CA GLU A 392 -21.88 -2.81 -24.54
C GLU A 392 -22.87 -3.48 -25.50
N TRP A 393 -22.52 -3.55 -26.78
CA TRP A 393 -23.31 -4.21 -27.82
C TRP A 393 -22.49 -5.23 -28.61
N ASP A 394 -22.73 -6.52 -28.35
CA ASP A 394 -22.14 -7.61 -29.12
C ASP A 394 -23.01 -7.93 -30.34
N SER A 395 -22.64 -7.34 -31.48
CA SER A 395 -23.31 -7.57 -32.77
C SER A 395 -23.13 -8.98 -33.35
N SER A 396 -22.15 -9.76 -32.88
CA SER A 396 -21.90 -11.12 -33.38
C SER A 396 -22.82 -12.13 -32.70
N LEU A 397 -23.04 -11.96 -31.40
CA LEU A 397 -23.91 -12.80 -30.59
C LEU A 397 -25.32 -12.22 -30.38
N ASN A 398 -25.58 -11.01 -30.87
CA ASN A 398 -26.81 -10.25 -30.64
C ASN A 398 -27.12 -10.07 -29.13
N ILE A 399 -26.09 -9.80 -28.33
CA ILE A 399 -26.22 -9.57 -26.90
C ILE A 399 -26.03 -8.08 -26.61
N ILE A 400 -26.96 -7.50 -25.87
CA ILE A 400 -26.82 -6.16 -25.32
C ILE A 400 -26.59 -6.25 -23.81
N TYR A 401 -25.52 -5.63 -23.33
CA TYR A 401 -25.25 -5.47 -21.91
C TYR A 401 -25.74 -4.09 -21.46
N TYR A 402 -26.42 -4.03 -20.32
CA TYR A 402 -27.06 -2.80 -19.86
C TYR A 402 -27.08 -2.68 -18.33
N GLN A 403 -27.29 -1.45 -17.87
CA GLN A 403 -27.54 -1.12 -16.47
C GLN A 403 -28.91 -0.43 -16.32
N GLN A 404 -29.50 -0.54 -15.13
CA GLN A 404 -30.70 0.21 -14.76
C GLN A 404 -30.43 0.99 -13.48
N GLU A 405 -29.88 2.20 -13.63
CA GLU A 405 -29.60 3.06 -12.49
C GLU A 405 -30.88 3.66 -11.87
N ARG A 406 -30.88 3.91 -10.56
CA ARG A 406 -31.99 4.57 -9.84
C ARG A 406 -32.10 6.08 -10.13
N PHE A 407 -31.84 6.48 -11.37
CA PHE A 407 -32.03 7.83 -11.91
C PHE A 407 -33.02 7.83 -13.08
N GLY A 408 -33.74 8.93 -13.23
CA GLY A 408 -34.69 9.12 -14.33
C GLY A 408 -33.95 9.12 -15.67
N ASP A 409 -34.44 8.31 -16.62
CA ASP A 409 -33.83 8.05 -17.94
C ASP A 409 -32.53 7.21 -17.95
N TYR A 410 -32.09 6.71 -16.79
CA TYR A 410 -30.93 5.79 -16.69
C TYR A 410 -31.31 4.37 -16.26
N GLY A 411 -32.41 4.25 -15.50
CA GLY A 411 -33.01 2.96 -15.13
C GLY A 411 -34.44 3.07 -14.60
N THR A 412 -34.93 4.29 -14.43
CA THR A 412 -36.29 4.57 -13.96
C THR A 412 -36.99 5.55 -14.91
N ASN A 413 -38.32 5.55 -14.87
CA ASN A 413 -39.14 6.47 -15.64
C ASN A 413 -38.76 7.93 -15.35
N GLY A 414 -38.37 8.70 -16.38
CA GLY A 414 -37.89 10.08 -16.21
C GLY A 414 -38.90 11.06 -15.60
N THR A 415 -40.20 10.73 -15.60
CA THR A 415 -41.25 11.58 -15.01
C THR A 415 -41.66 11.13 -13.61
N THR A 416 -41.85 9.82 -13.40
CA THR A 416 -42.39 9.29 -12.13
C THR A 416 -41.32 8.74 -11.19
N GLY A 417 -40.11 8.49 -11.68
CA GLY A 417 -39.06 7.78 -10.96
C GLY A 417 -39.36 6.28 -10.73
N ALA A 418 -40.41 5.74 -11.36
CA ALA A 418 -40.77 4.33 -11.20
C ALA A 418 -39.74 3.41 -11.86
N TYR A 419 -39.26 2.43 -11.12
CA TYR A 419 -38.43 1.35 -11.63
C TYR A 419 -39.30 0.25 -12.27
N VAL A 420 -38.95 -0.17 -13.48
CA VAL A 420 -39.54 -1.31 -14.18
C VAL A 420 -38.41 -2.10 -14.82
N ALA A 421 -38.29 -3.36 -14.45
CA ALA A 421 -37.33 -4.28 -15.06
C ALA A 421 -37.74 -4.59 -16.50
N PHE A 422 -36.76 -4.73 -17.40
CA PHE A 422 -37.02 -5.27 -18.73
C PHE A 422 -37.54 -6.70 -18.59
N SER A 423 -38.59 -7.04 -19.34
CA SER A 423 -39.19 -8.36 -19.28
C SER A 423 -39.94 -8.73 -20.56
N GLY A 424 -40.08 -10.03 -20.78
CA GLY A 424 -40.82 -10.63 -21.89
C GLY A 424 -40.27 -10.28 -23.28
N ALA A 425 -40.90 -10.83 -24.32
CA ALA A 425 -40.56 -10.55 -25.71
C ALA A 425 -41.13 -9.21 -26.20
N ASN A 426 -40.79 -8.09 -25.56
CA ASN A 426 -41.18 -6.77 -26.06
C ASN A 426 -39.99 -6.01 -26.65
N GLN A 427 -40.24 -5.32 -27.76
CA GLN A 427 -39.23 -4.54 -28.48
C GLN A 427 -38.58 -3.49 -27.57
N ILE A 428 -37.25 -3.46 -27.62
CA ILE A 428 -36.40 -2.42 -27.06
C ILE A 428 -35.93 -1.49 -28.19
N THR A 429 -35.76 -0.21 -27.87
CA THR A 429 -35.33 0.82 -28.82
C THR A 429 -34.23 1.68 -28.22
N GLY A 430 -33.14 1.87 -28.97
CA GLY A 430 -32.07 2.81 -28.67
C GLY A 430 -32.47 4.24 -29.02
N ALA A 431 -32.32 5.16 -28.07
CA ALA A 431 -32.79 6.53 -28.22
C ALA A 431 -31.96 7.36 -29.21
N THR A 432 -30.66 7.10 -29.34
CA THR A 432 -29.75 7.85 -30.21
C THR A 432 -29.60 7.15 -31.55
N SER A 433 -29.36 5.84 -31.52
CA SER A 433 -29.13 5.03 -32.72
C SER A 433 -30.41 4.75 -33.51
N GLY A 434 -31.56 4.76 -32.83
CA GLY A 434 -32.82 4.26 -33.37
C GLY A 434 -32.82 2.74 -33.61
N ALA A 435 -31.79 2.03 -33.13
CA ALA A 435 -31.70 0.59 -33.23
C ALA A 435 -32.84 -0.07 -32.44
N THR A 436 -33.30 -1.23 -32.92
CA THR A 436 -34.36 -1.99 -32.28
C THR A 436 -33.96 -3.45 -32.16
N GLY A 437 -34.50 -4.12 -31.14
CA GLY A 437 -34.32 -5.54 -30.90
C GLY A 437 -35.49 -6.09 -30.10
N THR A 438 -35.70 -7.40 -30.14
CA THR A 438 -36.67 -8.07 -29.26
C THR A 438 -35.94 -9.16 -28.49
N PRO A 439 -35.99 -9.16 -27.14
CA PRO A 439 -35.46 -10.24 -26.33
C PRO A 439 -36.06 -11.59 -26.72
N ASP A 440 -35.20 -12.59 -26.85
CA ASP A 440 -35.60 -13.94 -27.22
C ASP A 440 -36.19 -14.70 -26.04
N ALA A 441 -37.50 -14.53 -25.82
CA ALA A 441 -38.22 -15.27 -24.77
C ALA A 441 -38.30 -16.79 -25.00
N GLY A 442 -37.78 -17.32 -26.12
CA GLY A 442 -37.60 -18.76 -26.34
C GLY A 442 -36.20 -19.27 -25.98
N SER A 443 -35.26 -18.37 -25.67
CA SER A 443 -33.85 -18.64 -25.43
C SER A 443 -33.54 -18.87 -23.95
N ASP A 444 -34.11 -19.93 -23.38
CA ASP A 444 -33.49 -20.59 -22.22
C ASP A 444 -32.26 -21.33 -22.74
N SER A 445 -31.14 -20.60 -22.87
CA SER A 445 -29.98 -21.10 -23.58
C SER A 445 -28.69 -20.52 -23.03
N ALA A 446 -27.69 -21.39 -22.99
CA ALA A 446 -26.31 -21.04 -22.69
C ALA A 446 -25.67 -20.57 -24.00
N VAL A 447 -25.27 -19.29 -24.05
CA VAL A 447 -24.56 -18.70 -25.19
C VAL A 447 -23.07 -18.67 -24.87
N THR A 448 -22.26 -19.29 -25.73
CA THR A 448 -20.81 -19.23 -25.62
C THR A 448 -20.30 -17.87 -26.11
N LEU A 449 -19.60 -17.15 -25.24
CA LEU A 449 -19.02 -15.84 -25.51
C LEU A 449 -17.70 -15.95 -26.28
N ALA A 450 -17.19 -14.82 -26.75
CA ALA A 450 -15.99 -14.76 -27.59
C ALA A 450 -14.74 -15.39 -26.94
N GLY A 451 -14.55 -15.21 -25.63
CA GLY A 451 -13.48 -15.81 -24.84
C GLY A 451 -13.72 -17.27 -24.44
N GLY A 452 -14.86 -17.85 -24.82
CA GLY A 452 -15.20 -19.26 -24.60
C GLY A 452 -15.92 -19.55 -23.29
N THR A 453 -16.19 -18.54 -22.46
CA THR A 453 -17.09 -18.69 -21.31
C THR A 453 -18.55 -18.78 -21.77
N THR A 454 -19.47 -19.12 -20.87
CA THR A 454 -20.88 -19.29 -21.23
C THR A 454 -21.75 -18.42 -20.34
N LEU A 455 -22.57 -17.57 -20.97
CA LEU A 455 -23.61 -16.80 -20.31
C LEU A 455 -24.95 -17.52 -20.48
N THR A 456 -25.64 -17.75 -19.37
CA THR A 456 -26.95 -18.42 -19.39
C THR A 456 -28.05 -17.38 -19.38
N PHE A 457 -28.92 -17.44 -20.39
CA PHE A 457 -30.12 -16.61 -20.47
C PHE A 457 -31.33 -17.42 -20.03
N SER A 458 -32.25 -16.74 -19.34
CA SER A 458 -33.61 -17.23 -19.07
C SER A 458 -34.60 -16.23 -19.65
N ASP A 459 -35.52 -16.72 -20.49
CA ASP A 459 -36.44 -15.88 -21.28
C ASP A 459 -35.71 -14.74 -22.07
N GLY A 460 -34.46 -14.97 -22.46
CA GLY A 460 -33.63 -13.99 -23.18
C GLY A 460 -32.93 -12.96 -22.29
N TYR A 461 -32.95 -13.12 -20.97
CA TYR A 461 -32.32 -12.23 -19.98
C TYR A 461 -31.26 -12.94 -19.15
N ALA A 462 -30.17 -12.24 -18.82
CA ALA A 462 -29.19 -12.69 -17.85
C ALA A 462 -29.01 -11.64 -16.74
N ASN A 463 -28.88 -12.14 -15.52
CA ASN A 463 -28.65 -11.34 -14.32
C ASN A 463 -27.14 -11.07 -14.13
N PRO A 464 -26.78 -10.03 -13.36
CA PRO A 464 -25.41 -9.86 -12.88
C PRO A 464 -24.98 -11.04 -11.98
N ASP A 465 -23.68 -11.18 -11.74
CA ASP A 465 -23.12 -12.30 -10.97
C ASP A 465 -23.29 -12.14 -9.46
N LEU A 466 -23.21 -10.91 -8.95
CA LEU A 466 -23.40 -10.58 -7.54
C LEU A 466 -24.81 -10.06 -7.28
N GLU A 467 -25.35 -10.41 -6.12
CA GLU A 467 -26.60 -9.87 -5.60
C GLU A 467 -26.45 -8.37 -5.35
N PRO A 468 -27.27 -7.51 -6.00
CA PRO A 468 -27.26 -6.07 -5.75
C PRO A 468 -27.46 -5.74 -4.28
N ASP A 469 -26.80 -4.68 -3.82
CA ASP A 469 -26.90 -4.17 -2.44
C ASP A 469 -26.44 -5.18 -1.36
N SER A 470 -25.66 -6.20 -1.74
CA SER A 470 -25.04 -7.16 -0.80
C SER A 470 -23.64 -6.73 -0.36
N GLY A 471 -23.04 -7.46 0.60
CA GLY A 471 -21.70 -7.17 1.10
C GLY A 471 -21.57 -5.78 1.75
N LYS A 472 -20.34 -5.24 1.76
CA LYS A 472 -20.01 -3.92 2.32
C LYS A 472 -19.05 -3.19 1.41
N ILE A 473 -19.43 -2.00 0.93
CA ILE A 473 -18.52 -1.13 0.19
C ILE A 473 -17.65 -0.39 1.20
N ILE A 474 -16.34 -0.65 1.20
CA ILE A 474 -15.39 -0.06 2.17
C ILE A 474 -14.46 0.97 1.54
N TYR A 475 -14.48 1.11 0.23
CA TYR A 475 -13.73 2.12 -0.50
C TYR A 475 -14.47 2.53 -1.77
N LEU A 476 -14.40 3.82 -2.08
CA LEU A 476 -15.01 4.40 -3.26
C LEU A 476 -14.20 5.61 -3.72
N GLU A 477 -13.82 5.61 -5.00
CA GLU A 477 -13.15 6.71 -5.69
C GLU A 477 -13.89 7.03 -6.98
N ASN A 478 -14.20 8.31 -7.19
CA ASN A 478 -14.65 8.83 -8.48
C ASN A 478 -13.44 9.45 -9.21
N ARG A 479 -13.29 9.13 -10.48
CA ARG A 479 -12.13 9.54 -11.31
C ARG A 479 -12.62 10.12 -12.63
N LYS A 480 -11.70 10.73 -13.38
CA LYS A 480 -11.96 11.06 -14.79
C LYS A 480 -12.20 9.77 -15.59
N PRO A 481 -12.94 9.82 -16.71
CA PRO A 481 -13.17 8.63 -17.53
C PRO A 481 -11.87 7.98 -17.95
N ILE A 482 -11.82 6.66 -17.80
CA ILE A 482 -10.75 5.79 -18.29
C ILE A 482 -11.39 4.86 -19.31
N SER A 483 -11.04 5.08 -20.58
CA SER A 483 -11.46 4.20 -21.67
C SER A 483 -10.76 2.87 -21.55
N ARG A 484 -11.52 1.78 -21.66
CA ARG A 484 -10.96 0.43 -21.76
C ARG A 484 -10.77 0.05 -23.22
N SER A 485 -9.83 -0.86 -23.45
CA SER A 485 -9.60 -1.48 -24.75
C SER A 485 -8.92 -2.83 -24.54
N SER A 486 -9.11 -3.78 -25.46
CA SER A 486 -8.44 -5.09 -25.43
C SER A 486 -6.92 -5.00 -25.53
N ASP A 487 -6.38 -3.91 -26.09
CA ASP A 487 -4.94 -3.68 -26.20
C ASP A 487 -4.35 -2.98 -24.96
N GLN A 488 -5.16 -2.72 -23.94
CA GLN A 488 -4.78 -2.03 -22.71
C GLN A 488 -4.86 -2.96 -21.49
N THR A 489 -4.05 -2.65 -20.50
CA THR A 489 -4.10 -3.29 -19.18
C THR A 489 -4.14 -2.19 -18.14
N GLU A 490 -5.19 -2.19 -17.34
CA GLU A 490 -5.34 -1.26 -16.23
C GLU A 490 -4.70 -1.87 -14.98
N ASP A 491 -3.70 -1.20 -14.41
CA ASP A 491 -3.08 -1.59 -13.14
C ASP A 491 -3.55 -0.64 -12.03
N ILE A 492 -4.32 -1.16 -11.08
CA ILE A 492 -4.90 -0.39 -9.98
C ILE A 492 -4.22 -0.80 -8.68
N LYS A 493 -3.60 0.19 -8.01
CA LYS A 493 -2.99 0.05 -6.70
C LYS A 493 -3.77 0.90 -5.70
N LEU A 494 -4.42 0.26 -4.74
CA LEU A 494 -5.16 0.92 -3.68
C LEU A 494 -4.34 0.89 -2.39
N ILE A 495 -4.05 2.04 -1.82
CA ILE A 495 -3.29 2.19 -0.58
C ILE A 495 -4.26 2.54 0.54
N VAL A 496 -4.27 1.72 1.58
CA VAL A 496 -5.09 1.92 2.79
C VAL A 496 -4.16 2.29 3.94
N GLU A 497 -4.46 3.40 4.62
CA GLU A 497 -3.77 3.85 5.83
C GLU A 497 -4.56 3.46 7.08
N PHE A 498 -3.85 3.09 8.15
CA PHE A 498 -4.41 2.68 9.45
C PHE A 498 -3.88 3.52 10.61
#